data_AF-A0A5B2YVF8-F1
#
_entry.id   AF-A0A5B2YVF8-F1
#
_cell.length_a   1.000
_cell.length_b   1.000
_cell.length_c   1.000
_cell.angle_alpha   90.00
_cell.angle_beta   90.00
_cell.angle_gamma   90.00
#
_symmetry.space_group_name_H-M   'P 1'
#
loop_
_entity.id
_entity.type
_entity.pdbx_description
1 polymer ?
#
loop_
_entity_poly.entity_id
_entity_poly.type
_entity_poly.pdbx_seq_one_letter_code
_entity_poly.pdbx_strand_id
1 'polypeptide(L)'
;MTNQNLNKDKAIVVFSGGQDSTTCLFYAKKHFKDVELVTFNYGQRHDAEIEVATRIAKEQNLKHHILDMSLLSQLTPNALTQHDMDIETGEDGIPNTFVPARNLLFLSFAGALAYQRNAKHIITGVCETDFSGYPDCRDSFIKSMNVTLSLSMDKDFVIHTPLMWLDKAQTWELSDELGVLDYIRHNTLTCYNGVIGDGCGECPACQLRQRGLQHYLEAKGAN
;
A
#
# COMPACT_ATOMS: atom_id res chain seq x y z
N MET A 1 -8.87 30.00 12.68
CA MET A 1 -8.21 28.87 12.00
C MET A 1 -7.20 29.47 11.03
N THR A 2 -5.90 29.29 11.27
CA THR A 2 -4.88 29.85 10.37
C THR A 2 -5.03 29.20 9.00
N ASN A 3 -5.18 30.04 7.98
CA ASN A 3 -5.35 29.67 6.57
C ASN A 3 -4.01 29.18 5.98
N GLN A 4 -3.38 28.21 6.65
CA GLN A 4 -2.12 27.64 6.23
C GLN A 4 -2.44 26.54 5.21
N ASN A 5 -2.02 26.76 3.97
CA ASN A 5 -2.10 25.76 2.92
C ASN A 5 -1.17 24.59 3.27
N LEU A 6 -1.61 23.38 2.92
CA LEU A 6 -0.78 22.18 3.06
C LEU A 6 0.50 22.31 2.23
N ASN A 7 1.59 21.72 2.72
CA ASN A 7 2.88 21.75 2.02
C ASN A 7 2.82 20.90 0.74
N LYS A 8 2.99 21.57 -0.42
CA LYS A 8 3.00 20.96 -1.75
C LYS A 8 4.23 20.09 -2.02
N ASP A 9 5.28 20.22 -1.24
CA ASP A 9 6.50 19.43 -1.38
C ASP A 9 6.51 18.19 -0.45
N LYS A 10 5.43 17.98 0.33
CA LYS A 10 5.36 16.94 1.35
C LYS A 10 4.31 15.87 1.05
N ALA A 11 4.72 14.63 1.24
CA ALA A 11 3.97 13.43 0.94
C ALA A 11 3.90 12.45 2.14
N ILE A 12 2.72 11.86 2.35
CA ILE A 12 2.53 10.68 3.21
C ILE A 12 2.32 9.46 2.33
N VAL A 13 3.14 8.42 2.48
CA VAL A 13 2.97 7.16 1.75
C VAL A 13 2.30 6.13 2.65
N VAL A 14 1.18 5.58 2.22
CA VAL A 14 0.58 4.38 2.83
C VAL A 14 1.48 3.19 2.53
N PHE A 15 2.11 2.65 3.56
CA PHE A 15 3.27 1.79 3.46
C PHE A 15 3.10 0.48 4.24
N SER A 16 3.47 -0.63 3.61
CA SER A 16 3.39 -1.98 4.20
C SER A 16 4.70 -2.76 4.12
N GLY A 17 5.73 -2.26 3.43
CA GLY A 17 6.97 -2.99 3.20
C GLY A 17 6.88 -4.07 2.11
N GLY A 18 5.73 -4.21 1.44
CA GLY A 18 5.57 -5.06 0.25
C GLY A 18 6.08 -4.39 -1.04
N GLN A 19 6.07 -5.14 -2.14
CA GLN A 19 6.52 -4.67 -3.46
C GLN A 19 5.88 -3.33 -3.83
N ASP A 20 4.56 -3.30 -3.95
CA ASP A 20 3.80 -2.15 -4.46
C ASP A 20 4.00 -0.89 -3.62
N SER A 21 3.85 -1.00 -2.29
CA SER A 21 4.00 0.14 -1.39
C SER A 21 5.45 0.64 -1.31
N THR A 22 6.44 -0.23 -1.52
CA THR A 22 7.85 0.16 -1.63
C THR A 22 8.15 0.84 -2.96
N THR A 23 7.56 0.39 -4.07
CA THR A 23 7.64 1.11 -5.35
C THR A 23 7.03 2.51 -5.21
N CYS A 24 5.87 2.64 -4.56
CA CYS A 24 5.25 3.93 -4.24
C CYS A 24 6.12 4.83 -3.36
N LEU A 25 6.85 4.26 -2.41
CA LEU A 25 7.83 4.99 -1.60
C LEU A 25 8.93 5.60 -2.47
N PHE A 26 9.55 4.83 -3.36
CA PHE A 26 10.61 5.34 -4.23
C PHE A 26 10.09 6.32 -5.29
N TYR A 27 8.87 6.09 -5.81
CA TYR A 27 8.15 7.08 -6.60
C TYR A 27 7.99 8.39 -5.81
N ALA A 28 7.51 8.34 -4.56
CA ALA A 28 7.35 9.54 -3.74
C ALA A 28 8.68 10.29 -3.52
N LYS A 29 9.79 9.58 -3.27
CA LYS A 29 11.12 10.19 -3.12
C LYS A 29 11.62 10.90 -4.39
N LYS A 30 11.22 10.46 -5.57
CA LYS A 30 11.55 11.12 -6.85
C LYS A 30 10.72 12.38 -7.10
N HIS A 31 9.49 12.42 -6.58
CA HIS A 31 8.52 13.47 -6.91
C HIS A 31 8.32 14.52 -5.79
N PHE A 32 8.70 14.24 -4.54
CA PHE A 32 8.47 15.12 -3.39
C PHE A 32 9.75 15.28 -2.56
N LYS A 33 9.90 16.44 -1.88
CA LYS A 33 11.11 16.76 -1.10
C LYS A 33 11.08 16.18 0.31
N ASP A 34 9.88 16.04 0.89
CA ASP A 34 9.68 15.53 2.24
C ASP A 34 8.67 14.36 2.18
N VAL A 35 9.11 13.18 2.61
CA VAL A 35 8.33 11.95 2.55
C VAL A 35 8.29 11.34 3.95
N GLU A 36 7.08 11.06 4.44
CA GLU A 36 6.87 10.27 5.65
C GLU A 36 6.01 9.04 5.31
N LEU A 37 6.13 7.99 6.11
CA LEU A 37 5.45 6.70 5.87
C LEU A 37 4.41 6.44 6.95
N VAL A 38 3.30 5.82 6.58
CA VAL A 38 2.30 5.34 7.53
C VAL A 38 1.99 3.88 7.28
N THR A 39 2.12 3.06 8.32
CA THR A 39 1.72 1.65 8.32
C THR A 39 0.54 1.45 9.27
N PHE A 40 -0.43 0.65 8.85
CA PHE A 40 -1.63 0.33 9.63
C PHE A 40 -1.47 -1.06 10.24
N ASN A 41 -1.41 -1.14 11.56
CA ASN A 41 -1.36 -2.40 12.30
C ASN A 41 -2.77 -2.78 12.76
N TYR A 42 -3.46 -3.68 12.07
CA TYR A 42 -4.81 -4.13 12.42
C TYR A 42 -4.85 -5.56 12.98
N GLY A 43 -3.74 -6.04 13.56
CA GLY A 43 -3.70 -7.34 14.24
C GLY A 43 -3.50 -8.54 13.30
N GLN A 44 -2.91 -8.34 12.12
CA GLN A 44 -2.58 -9.43 11.21
C GLN A 44 -1.58 -10.41 11.86
N ARG A 45 -1.71 -11.69 11.52
CA ARG A 45 -0.98 -12.86 12.07
C ARG A 45 0.56 -12.80 12.02
N HIS A 46 1.20 -11.74 11.52
CA HIS A 46 2.65 -11.66 11.32
C HIS A 46 3.21 -10.25 11.61
N ASP A 47 3.97 -10.13 12.70
CA ASP A 47 4.83 -8.96 13.00
C ASP A 47 5.84 -8.66 11.88
N ALA A 48 6.13 -9.65 11.01
CA ALA A 48 7.09 -9.57 9.93
C ALA A 48 6.82 -8.44 8.92
N GLU A 49 5.56 -8.11 8.60
CA GLU A 49 5.26 -7.01 7.67
C GLU A 49 5.65 -5.65 8.27
N ILE A 50 5.33 -5.44 9.55
CA ILE A 50 5.68 -4.22 10.27
C ILE A 50 7.19 -4.13 10.47
N GLU A 51 7.86 -5.25 10.77
CA GLU A 51 9.32 -5.31 10.89
C GLU A 51 10.00 -4.94 9.56
N VAL A 52 9.53 -5.47 8.44
CA VAL A 52 10.04 -5.14 7.10
C VAL A 52 9.78 -3.69 6.75
N ALA A 53 8.58 -3.18 7.01
CA ALA A 53 8.26 -1.77 6.79
C ALA A 53 9.16 -0.86 7.65
N THR A 54 9.33 -1.18 8.93
CA THR A 54 10.17 -0.41 9.86
C THR A 54 11.64 -0.43 9.43
N ARG A 55 12.13 -1.61 9.00
CA ARG A 55 13.49 -1.76 8.49
C ARG A 55 13.72 -0.91 7.24
N ILE A 56 12.85 -1.02 6.22
CA ILE A 56 12.95 -0.22 5.00
C ILE A 56 12.87 1.27 5.33
N ALA A 57 11.96 1.70 6.21
CA ALA A 57 11.85 3.09 6.61
C ALA A 57 13.15 3.62 7.24
N LYS A 58 13.77 2.83 8.12
CA LYS A 58 15.04 3.16 8.75
C LYS A 58 16.20 3.20 7.75
N GLU A 59 16.30 2.22 6.85
CA GLU A 59 17.30 2.19 5.78
C GLU A 59 17.18 3.41 4.85
N GLN A 60 15.96 3.85 4.57
CA GLN A 60 15.69 5.02 3.73
C GLN A 60 15.74 6.36 4.48
N ASN A 61 16.02 6.32 5.80
CA ASN A 61 16.05 7.48 6.70
C ASN A 61 14.76 8.33 6.67
N LEU A 62 13.61 7.66 6.71
CA LEU A 62 12.30 8.30 6.66
C LEU A 62 11.56 8.18 7.98
N LYS A 63 10.79 9.22 8.32
CA LYS A 63 9.89 9.16 9.46
C LYS A 63 8.77 8.18 9.16
N HIS A 64 8.55 7.24 10.08
CA HIS A 64 7.55 6.18 9.95
C HIS A 64 6.58 6.22 11.12
N HIS A 65 5.30 6.27 10.79
CA HIS A 65 4.19 6.23 11.75
C HIS A 65 3.54 4.87 11.67
N ILE A 66 3.40 4.19 12.81
CA ILE A 66 2.62 2.96 12.91
C ILE A 66 1.34 3.31 13.64
N LEU A 67 0.20 3.17 12.97
CA LEU A 67 -1.12 3.41 13.54
C LEU A 67 -1.75 2.07 13.93
N ASP A 68 -2.08 1.93 15.20
CA ASP A 68 -2.82 0.78 15.71
C ASP A 68 -4.29 0.89 15.28
N MET A 69 -4.73 -0.12 14.57
CA MET A 69 -6.02 -0.29 13.93
C MET A 69 -6.76 -1.51 14.50
N SER A 70 -6.34 -2.04 15.65
CA SER A 70 -6.99 -3.14 16.36
C SER A 70 -8.48 -2.91 16.63
N LEU A 71 -8.91 -1.65 16.77
CA LEU A 71 -10.31 -1.20 16.78
C LEU A 71 -11.14 -1.80 15.63
N LEU A 72 -10.57 -1.96 14.44
CA LEU A 72 -11.30 -2.46 13.27
C LEU A 72 -11.83 -3.88 13.47
N SER A 73 -11.23 -4.65 14.37
CA SER A 73 -11.71 -5.99 14.74
C SER A 73 -13.12 -5.99 15.32
N GLN A 74 -13.58 -4.87 15.89
CA GLN A 74 -14.94 -4.74 16.41
C GLN A 74 -16.00 -4.62 15.29
N LEU A 75 -15.58 -4.23 14.09
CA LEU A 75 -16.48 -3.97 12.95
C LEU A 75 -16.68 -5.20 12.06
N THR A 76 -15.77 -6.17 12.11
CA THR A 76 -15.80 -7.34 11.23
C THR A 76 -15.47 -8.62 12.01
N PRO A 77 -16.45 -9.52 12.24
CA PRO A 77 -16.14 -10.89 12.59
C PRO A 77 -15.60 -11.58 11.33
N ASN A 78 -14.29 -11.76 11.21
CA ASN A 78 -13.68 -12.41 10.05
C ASN A 78 -12.41 -13.20 10.43
N ALA A 79 -11.93 -14.06 9.53
CA ALA A 79 -10.81 -15.00 9.82
C ALA A 79 -9.46 -14.33 10.18
N LEU A 80 -9.39 -12.99 10.10
CA LEU A 80 -8.24 -12.20 10.55
C LEU A 80 -8.36 -11.81 12.03
N THR A 81 -9.56 -11.80 12.60
CA THR A 81 -9.87 -11.41 13.99
C THR A 81 -10.28 -12.59 14.86
N GLN A 82 -10.75 -13.69 14.26
CA GLN A 82 -11.01 -14.97 14.91
C GLN A 82 -9.98 -16.01 14.47
N HIS A 83 -9.14 -16.46 15.40
CA HIS A 83 -7.97 -17.31 15.14
C HIS A 83 -8.30 -18.75 14.68
N ASP A 84 -9.56 -19.13 14.74
CA ASP A 84 -10.14 -20.47 14.56
C ASP A 84 -11.00 -20.63 13.29
N MET A 85 -11.09 -19.60 12.44
CA MET A 85 -11.79 -19.69 11.16
C MET A 85 -10.86 -20.03 9.99
N ASP A 86 -11.22 -21.04 9.21
CA ASP A 86 -10.58 -21.34 7.93
C ASP A 86 -10.88 -20.25 6.89
N ILE A 87 -9.94 -20.00 5.98
CA ILE A 87 -10.13 -19.03 4.88
C ILE A 87 -11.04 -19.68 3.83
N GLU A 88 -12.27 -19.19 3.73
CA GLU A 88 -13.27 -19.67 2.76
C GLU A 88 -13.62 -18.54 1.78
N THR A 89 -13.94 -18.90 0.53
CA THR A 89 -14.43 -17.96 -0.47
C THR A 89 -15.95 -18.01 -0.47
N GLY A 90 -16.63 -16.89 -0.23
CA GLY A 90 -18.09 -16.81 -0.25
C GLY A 90 -18.68 -17.04 -1.64
N GLU A 91 -20.00 -17.26 -1.72
CA GLU A 91 -20.73 -17.45 -2.98
C GLU A 91 -20.64 -16.25 -3.94
N ASP A 92 -20.29 -15.07 -3.42
CA ASP A 92 -20.04 -13.82 -4.15
C ASP A 92 -18.60 -13.71 -4.68
N GLY A 93 -17.75 -14.72 -4.44
CA GLY A 93 -16.34 -14.74 -4.81
C GLY A 93 -15.45 -13.94 -3.86
N ILE A 94 -15.99 -13.42 -2.76
CA ILE A 94 -15.26 -12.59 -1.79
C ILE A 94 -14.75 -13.49 -0.65
N PRO A 95 -13.44 -13.50 -0.35
CA PRO A 95 -12.91 -14.26 0.79
C PRO A 95 -13.50 -13.78 2.12
N ASN A 96 -13.72 -14.70 3.06
CA ASN A 96 -14.13 -14.39 4.44
C ASN A 96 -13.02 -13.68 5.27
N THR A 97 -11.94 -13.24 4.64
CA THR A 97 -10.93 -12.31 5.18
C THR A 97 -11.19 -10.87 4.77
N PHE A 98 -12.23 -10.63 3.97
CA PHE A 98 -12.63 -9.30 3.53
C PHE A 98 -13.09 -8.45 4.72
N VAL A 99 -12.48 -7.27 4.85
CA VAL A 99 -12.91 -6.22 5.77
C VAL A 99 -13.58 -5.15 4.91
N PRO A 100 -14.92 -5.02 4.93
CA PRO A 100 -15.60 -4.00 4.16
C PRO A 100 -15.08 -2.61 4.56
N ALA A 101 -14.89 -1.73 3.56
CA ALA A 101 -14.42 -0.36 3.73
C ALA A 101 -13.02 -0.21 4.36
N ARG A 102 -12.16 -1.24 4.31
CA ARG A 102 -10.80 -1.16 4.85
C ARG A 102 -10.00 0.00 4.26
N ASN A 103 -9.98 0.16 2.93
CA ASN A 103 -9.21 1.24 2.30
C ASN A 103 -9.84 2.61 2.56
N LEU A 104 -11.16 2.69 2.73
CA LEU A 104 -11.83 3.92 3.18
C LEU A 104 -11.31 4.36 4.54
N LEU A 105 -11.22 3.43 5.49
CA LEU A 105 -10.69 3.71 6.82
C LEU A 105 -9.22 4.10 6.74
N PHE A 106 -8.38 3.31 6.05
CA PHE A 106 -6.96 3.61 5.89
C PHE A 106 -6.71 4.99 5.26
N LEU A 107 -7.44 5.35 4.21
CA LEU A 107 -7.32 6.68 3.59
C LEU A 107 -7.83 7.79 4.50
N SER A 108 -8.84 7.53 5.33
CA SER A 108 -9.32 8.47 6.35
C SER A 108 -8.24 8.77 7.39
N PHE A 109 -7.60 7.72 7.94
CA PHE A 109 -6.51 7.87 8.90
C PHE A 109 -5.25 8.48 8.28
N ALA A 110 -4.90 8.09 7.05
CA ALA A 110 -3.80 8.70 6.31
C ALA A 110 -4.05 10.19 6.05
N GLY A 111 -5.29 10.58 5.72
CA GLY A 111 -5.69 11.97 5.55
C GLY A 111 -5.58 12.78 6.84
N ALA A 112 -6.08 12.24 7.96
CA ALA A 112 -5.95 12.88 9.28
C ALA A 112 -4.47 13.04 9.69
N LEU A 113 -3.63 12.03 9.43
CA LEU A 113 -2.19 12.13 9.65
C LEU A 113 -1.57 13.19 8.72
N ALA A 114 -1.89 13.19 7.44
CA ALA A 114 -1.40 14.17 6.47
C ALA A 114 -1.73 15.61 6.91
N TYR A 115 -2.94 15.84 7.41
CA TYR A 115 -3.34 17.12 8.01
C TYR A 115 -2.40 17.52 9.16
N GLN A 116 -2.19 16.63 10.13
CA GLN A 116 -1.32 16.89 11.29
C GLN A 116 0.16 17.09 10.90
N ARG A 117 0.59 16.45 9.81
CA ARG A 117 1.96 16.57 9.28
C ARG A 117 2.11 17.70 8.25
N ASN A 118 1.06 18.48 8.01
CA ASN A 118 1.00 19.54 7.01
C ASN A 118 1.38 19.06 5.59
N ALA A 119 1.00 17.83 5.23
CA ALA A 119 1.31 17.20 3.94
C ALA A 119 0.13 17.35 2.98
N LYS A 120 0.38 17.81 1.75
CA LYS A 120 -0.64 17.91 0.70
C LYS A 120 -0.92 16.56 0.03
N HIS A 121 0.12 15.75 -0.11
CA HIS A 121 0.08 14.57 -0.95
C HIS A 121 -0.04 13.29 -0.12
N ILE A 122 -0.93 12.40 -0.56
CA ILE A 122 -1.08 11.06 -0.01
C ILE A 122 -0.81 10.09 -1.16
N ILE A 123 0.11 9.15 -0.98
CA ILE A 123 0.44 8.14 -1.99
C ILE A 123 -0.02 6.79 -1.46
N THR A 124 -0.72 6.03 -2.30
CA THR A 124 -1.14 4.67 -1.97
C THR A 124 -0.92 3.73 -3.15
N GLY A 125 -0.54 2.49 -2.84
CA GLY A 125 -0.26 1.44 -3.82
C GLY A 125 -1.47 0.63 -4.27
N VAL A 126 -2.70 1.10 -4.00
CA VAL A 126 -3.90 0.44 -4.53
C VAL A 126 -3.89 0.45 -6.05
N CYS A 127 -4.37 -0.63 -6.63
CA CYS A 127 -4.40 -0.86 -8.07
C CYS A 127 -5.71 -1.57 -8.46
N GLU A 128 -6.20 -1.30 -9.67
CA GLU A 128 -7.44 -1.88 -10.21
C GLU A 128 -7.18 -3.06 -11.17
N THR A 129 -5.99 -3.16 -11.78
CA THR A 129 -5.65 -4.21 -12.76
C THR A 129 -5.41 -5.58 -12.12
N ASP A 130 -4.94 -5.60 -10.87
CA ASP A 130 -4.73 -6.84 -10.10
C ASP A 130 -6.06 -7.33 -9.54
N PHE A 131 -6.72 -8.14 -10.36
CA PHE A 131 -8.01 -8.84 -10.25
C PHE A 131 -8.48 -9.32 -8.86
N SER A 132 -8.74 -8.41 -7.92
CA SER A 132 -9.37 -8.74 -6.63
C SER A 132 -10.81 -8.24 -6.51
N GLY A 133 -11.29 -7.44 -7.48
CA GLY A 133 -12.68 -6.96 -7.52
C GLY A 133 -13.08 -5.99 -6.41
N TYR A 134 -12.17 -5.61 -5.51
CA TYR A 134 -12.48 -4.77 -4.35
C TYR A 134 -12.94 -3.37 -4.78
N PRO A 135 -14.16 -2.95 -4.42
CA PRO A 135 -14.70 -1.66 -4.85
C PRO A 135 -13.92 -0.48 -4.27
N ASP A 136 -13.26 -0.65 -3.13
CA ASP A 136 -12.44 0.35 -2.43
C ASP A 136 -10.99 0.41 -2.91
N CYS A 137 -10.65 -0.27 -4.02
CA CYS A 137 -9.38 -0.09 -4.74
C CYS A 137 -9.54 0.68 -6.07
N ARG A 138 -10.78 0.90 -6.54
CA ARG A 138 -11.06 1.47 -7.87
C ARG A 138 -10.73 2.96 -7.95
N ASP A 139 -10.35 3.42 -9.13
CA ASP A 139 -10.06 4.84 -9.37
C ASP A 139 -11.23 5.76 -9.01
N SER A 140 -12.46 5.34 -9.33
CA SER A 140 -13.68 6.10 -9.01
C SER A 140 -13.87 6.29 -7.50
N PHE A 141 -13.55 5.27 -6.70
CA PHE A 141 -13.56 5.35 -5.25
C PHE A 141 -12.46 6.29 -4.75
N ILE A 142 -11.23 6.16 -5.24
CA ILE A 142 -10.10 7.01 -4.80
C ILE A 142 -10.36 8.49 -5.11
N LYS A 143 -10.91 8.81 -6.27
CA LYS A 143 -11.31 10.18 -6.64
C LYS A 143 -12.39 10.72 -5.70
N SER A 144 -13.42 9.93 -5.41
CA SER A 144 -14.47 10.30 -4.44
C SER A 144 -13.90 10.51 -3.04
N MET A 145 -12.96 9.65 -2.62
CA MET A 145 -12.31 9.74 -1.33
C MET A 145 -11.44 11.00 -1.22
N ASN A 146 -10.73 11.41 -2.29
CA ASN A 146 -9.97 12.66 -2.30
C ASN A 146 -10.86 13.87 -2.05
N VAL A 147 -12.02 13.94 -2.72
CA VAL A 147 -12.99 15.01 -2.52
C VAL A 147 -13.51 14.99 -1.08
N THR A 148 -13.86 13.81 -0.58
CA THR A 148 -14.35 13.61 0.79
C THR A 148 -13.35 14.09 1.85
N LEU A 149 -12.07 13.72 1.73
CA LEU A 149 -11.01 14.20 2.62
C LEU A 149 -10.84 15.71 2.57
N SER A 150 -10.92 16.30 1.38
CA SER A 150 -10.71 17.73 1.21
C SER A 150 -11.85 18.55 1.83
N LEU A 151 -13.09 18.08 1.65
CA LEU A 151 -14.27 18.68 2.27
C LEU A 151 -14.30 18.50 3.79
N SER A 152 -13.91 17.32 4.30
CA SER A 152 -14.01 17.03 5.74
C SER A 152 -13.04 17.84 6.61
N MET A 153 -11.94 18.31 6.03
CA MET A 153 -10.87 19.02 6.73
C MET A 153 -10.62 20.44 6.21
N ASP A 154 -11.40 20.91 5.25
CA ASP A 154 -11.25 22.23 4.61
C ASP A 154 -9.81 22.48 4.10
N LYS A 155 -9.27 21.49 3.38
CA LYS A 155 -7.91 21.51 2.81
C LYS A 155 -7.84 20.79 1.47
N ASP A 156 -7.04 21.33 0.55
CA ASP A 156 -6.80 20.69 -0.75
C ASP A 156 -5.80 19.52 -0.65
N PHE A 157 -6.30 18.30 -0.44
CA PHE A 157 -5.49 17.09 -0.53
C PHE A 157 -5.37 16.59 -1.97
N VAL A 158 -4.31 15.82 -2.25
CA VAL A 158 -4.15 15.08 -3.51
C VAL A 158 -3.73 13.65 -3.19
N ILE A 159 -4.58 12.69 -3.55
CA ILE A 159 -4.28 11.26 -3.48
C ILE A 159 -3.66 10.82 -4.82
N HIS A 160 -2.50 10.19 -4.76
CA HIS A 160 -1.80 9.61 -5.90
C HIS A 160 -1.84 8.10 -5.82
N THR A 161 -2.15 7.48 -6.96
CA THR A 161 -2.18 6.03 -7.16
C THR A 161 -1.29 5.67 -8.35
N PRO A 162 0.04 5.77 -8.22
CA PRO A 162 0.97 5.60 -9.35
C PRO A 162 0.89 4.21 -9.99
N LEU A 163 0.35 3.22 -9.28
CA LEU A 163 0.20 1.85 -9.75
C LEU A 163 -1.20 1.54 -10.29
N MET A 164 -2.14 2.49 -10.29
CA MET A 164 -3.57 2.24 -10.57
C MET A 164 -3.82 1.43 -11.86
N TRP A 165 -3.03 1.73 -12.89
CA TRP A 165 -3.17 1.20 -14.25
C TRP A 165 -1.99 0.31 -14.65
N LEU A 166 -1.14 -0.08 -13.69
CA LEU A 166 0.04 -0.90 -13.95
C LEU A 166 -0.25 -2.33 -13.54
N ASP A 167 0.01 -3.29 -14.42
CA ASP A 167 0.11 -4.68 -14.02
C ASP A 167 1.40 -4.96 -13.22
N LYS A 168 1.61 -6.22 -12.80
CA LYS A 168 2.82 -6.58 -12.06
C LYS A 168 4.11 -6.47 -12.85
N ALA A 169 4.10 -6.70 -14.16
CA ALA A 169 5.30 -6.55 -14.99
C ALA A 169 5.67 -5.06 -15.11
N GLN A 170 4.68 -4.20 -15.33
CA GLN A 170 4.86 -2.75 -15.38
C GLN A 170 5.24 -2.15 -14.01
N THR A 171 4.80 -2.76 -12.91
CA THR A 171 5.25 -2.38 -11.56
C THR A 171 6.75 -2.70 -11.36
N TRP A 172 7.24 -3.82 -11.94
CA TRP A 172 8.67 -4.12 -11.96
C TRP A 172 9.44 -3.18 -12.89
N GLU A 173 8.91 -2.87 -14.06
CA GLU A 173 9.46 -1.88 -14.98
C GLU A 173 9.63 -0.52 -14.28
N LEU A 174 8.59 -0.02 -13.60
CA LEU A 174 8.66 1.21 -12.83
C LEU A 174 9.74 1.16 -11.74
N SER A 175 9.90 0.02 -11.05
CA SER A 175 10.97 -0.13 -10.06
C SER A 175 12.37 -0.05 -10.66
N ASP A 176 12.53 -0.52 -11.90
CA ASP A 176 13.79 -0.45 -12.64
C ASP A 176 14.06 0.95 -13.18
N GLU A 177 13.05 1.64 -13.70
CA GLU A 177 13.13 3.06 -14.09
C GLU A 177 13.49 3.98 -12.91
N LEU A 178 13.10 3.59 -11.69
CA LEU A 178 13.47 4.25 -10.45
C LEU A 178 14.86 3.85 -9.94
N GLY A 179 15.53 2.89 -10.58
CA GLY A 179 16.87 2.40 -10.22
C GLY A 179 16.89 1.55 -8.94
N VAL A 180 15.77 0.94 -8.57
CA VAL A 180 15.59 0.22 -7.29
C VAL A 180 15.07 -1.20 -7.46
N LEU A 181 15.10 -1.76 -8.68
CA LEU A 181 14.63 -3.12 -9.01
C LEU A 181 15.18 -4.16 -8.03
N ASP A 182 16.51 -4.23 -7.90
CA ASP A 182 17.17 -5.21 -7.02
C ASP A 182 16.84 -4.98 -5.54
N TYR A 183 16.76 -3.71 -5.12
CA TYR A 183 16.37 -3.38 -3.75
C TYR A 183 14.96 -3.89 -3.45
N ILE A 184 13.99 -3.60 -4.32
CA ILE A 184 12.60 -4.06 -4.16
C ILE A 184 12.55 -5.59 -4.20
N ARG A 185 13.27 -6.22 -5.14
CA ARG A 185 13.31 -7.67 -5.28
C ARG A 185 13.76 -8.38 -4.01
N HIS A 186 14.80 -7.87 -3.34
CA HIS A 186 15.41 -8.59 -2.22
C HIS A 186 14.98 -8.11 -0.83
N ASN A 187 14.41 -6.90 -0.70
CA ASN A 187 14.15 -6.31 0.61
C ASN A 187 12.67 -6.24 0.99
N THR A 188 11.74 -6.54 0.09
CA THR A 188 10.31 -6.40 0.36
C THR A 188 9.64 -7.72 0.72
N LEU A 189 8.52 -7.65 1.43
CA LEU A 189 7.73 -8.82 1.84
C LEU A 189 6.38 -8.82 1.13
N THR A 190 6.20 -9.74 0.18
CA THR A 190 4.91 -10.02 -0.48
C THR A 190 4.35 -11.40 -0.08
N CYS A 191 5.20 -12.29 0.42
CA CYS A 191 4.85 -13.66 0.76
C CYS A 191 3.90 -13.72 1.96
N TYR A 192 2.77 -14.42 1.81
CA TYR A 192 1.82 -14.67 2.90
C TYR A 192 2.40 -15.50 4.06
N ASN A 193 3.53 -16.19 3.81
CA ASN A 193 4.24 -16.99 4.81
C ASN A 193 5.43 -16.24 5.43
N GLY A 194 5.56 -14.92 5.24
CA GLY A 194 6.59 -14.10 5.88
C GLY A 194 7.99 -14.18 5.25
N VAL A 195 8.15 -14.83 4.09
CA VAL A 195 9.45 -14.95 3.41
C VAL A 195 9.74 -13.69 2.58
N ILE A 196 10.79 -12.96 2.95
CA ILE A 196 11.25 -11.74 2.25
C ILE A 196 11.83 -12.12 0.88
N GLY A 197 11.72 -11.19 -0.07
CA GLY A 197 12.41 -11.27 -1.35
C GLY A 197 11.59 -11.98 -2.42
N ASP A 198 12.16 -13.05 -3.00
CA ASP A 198 11.45 -13.89 -3.99
C ASP A 198 10.30 -14.70 -3.33
N GLY A 199 10.28 -14.81 -1.99
CA GLY A 199 9.21 -15.44 -1.24
C GLY A 199 9.27 -16.97 -1.23
N CYS A 200 8.16 -17.63 -0.89
CA CYS A 200 8.10 -19.10 -0.83
C CYS A 200 7.89 -19.76 -2.21
N GLY A 201 7.49 -19.00 -3.23
CA GLY A 201 7.15 -19.53 -4.57
C GLY A 201 5.82 -20.27 -4.66
N GLU A 202 5.20 -20.63 -3.53
CA GLU A 202 4.01 -21.50 -3.51
C GLU A 202 2.70 -20.73 -3.29
N CYS A 203 2.73 -19.60 -2.57
CA CYS A 203 1.50 -18.85 -2.30
C CYS A 203 1.07 -17.96 -3.49
N PRO A 204 -0.23 -17.63 -3.62
CA PRO A 204 -0.74 -16.84 -4.74
C PRO A 204 -0.02 -15.50 -4.93
N ALA A 205 0.33 -14.82 -3.82
CA ALA A 205 1.06 -13.55 -3.86
C ALA A 205 2.48 -13.70 -4.44
N CYS A 206 3.21 -14.77 -4.08
CA CYS A 206 4.53 -15.06 -4.63
C CYS A 206 4.45 -15.41 -6.12
N GLN A 207 3.48 -16.25 -6.52
CA GLN A 207 3.28 -16.64 -7.91
C GLN A 207 2.93 -15.43 -8.81
N LEU A 208 2.08 -14.53 -8.33
CA LEU A 208 1.75 -13.30 -9.05
C LEU A 208 2.99 -12.39 -9.20
N ARG A 209 3.73 -12.16 -8.11
CA ARG A 209 4.97 -11.38 -8.10
C ARG A 209 6.04 -11.95 -9.04
N GLN A 210 6.25 -13.27 -9.01
CA GLN A 210 7.23 -13.97 -9.83
C GLN A 210 6.85 -13.96 -11.31
N ARG A 211 5.58 -14.20 -11.66
CA ARG A 211 5.11 -14.10 -13.05
C ARG A 211 5.32 -12.69 -13.61
N GLY A 212 4.98 -11.66 -12.83
CA GLY A 212 5.25 -10.28 -13.22
C GLY A 212 6.74 -10.02 -13.47
N LEU A 213 7.61 -10.52 -12.58
CA LEU A 213 9.07 -10.36 -12.75
C LEU A 213 9.57 -11.08 -14.00
N GLN A 214 9.10 -12.30 -14.25
CA GLN A 214 9.50 -13.08 -15.40
C GLN A 214 9.09 -12.39 -16.71
N HIS A 215 7.82 -11.95 -16.81
CA HIS A 215 7.34 -11.22 -17.98
C HIS A 215 8.15 -9.94 -18.22
N TYR A 216 8.48 -9.20 -17.15
CA TYR A 216 9.31 -8.01 -17.26
C TYR A 216 10.71 -8.32 -17.80
N LEU A 217 11.39 -9.33 -17.24
CA LEU A 217 12.75 -9.70 -17.66
C LEU A 217 12.79 -10.24 -19.10
N GLU A 218 11.77 -10.98 -19.52
CA GLU A 218 11.62 -11.44 -20.90
C GLU A 218 11.45 -10.26 -21.87
N ALA A 219 10.58 -9.30 -21.53
CA ALA A 219 10.39 -8.10 -22.34
C ALA A 219 11.66 -7.22 -22.40
N LYS A 220 12.38 -7.08 -21.28
CA LYS A 220 13.63 -6.32 -21.20
C LYS A 220 14.77 -6.96 -21.99
N GLY A 221 14.90 -8.29 -21.92
CA GLY A 221 15.94 -9.04 -22.65
C GLY A 221 15.69 -9.18 -24.15
N ALA A 222 14.47 -8.90 -24.61
CA ALA A 222 14.10 -8.89 -26.03
C ALA A 222 14.37 -7.55 -26.74
N ASN A 223 14.68 -6.48 -25.97
CA ASN A 223 15.00 -5.14 -26.45
C ASN A 223 16.50 -4.85 -26.34
#